data_AF-A0A178ZRS6-F1
#
_entry.id   AF-A0A178ZRS6-F1
#
_cell.length_a   1.000
_cell.length_b   1.000
_cell.length_c   1.000
_cell.angle_alpha   90.00
_cell.angle_beta   90.00
_cell.angle_gamma   90.00
#
_symmetry.space_group_name_H-M   'P 1'
#
loop_
_entity.id
_entity.type
_entity.pdbx_description
1 polymer ?
#
loop_
_entity_poly.entity_id
_entity_poly.type
_entity_poly.pdbx_seq_one_letter_code
_entity_poly.pdbx_strand_id
1 'polypeptide(L)'
;MHYDPPFPVSDAIDHNMLHTSLYTTPSSGAALEYVPDQPNIPLAQKDVAKFLQDELATEILDRMYPWLWLCTVMDSAHIDPLHKHVVKRRNIIASEDPALHLVWYKSDVFVKPIPPALFNHGFWAQFLNGQPEQFDRQVVLGFLRSYGYMIRHRSDLKLATQKGLVPESVDWLQWERFIAHFRPLEDDEVGCRYHMGQLRLSRLNCLILILRPRRKEEAGSNRHYHPTEWDTASYMRQFATPLLFIFASVSLLLSAMQVVLTLPSEPAWHTWVVNSASIADAFWGFCVTVLGA
;
A
#
# COMPACT_ATOMS: atom_id res chain seq x y z
N MET A 1 1.35 -15.78 -24.33
CA MET A 1 1.38 -17.13 -23.73
C MET A 1 0.05 -17.32 -23.04
N HIS A 2 -0.66 -18.42 -23.30
CA HIS A 2 -1.87 -18.72 -22.55
C HIS A 2 -1.47 -19.35 -21.22
N TYR A 3 -1.91 -18.78 -20.10
CA TYR A 3 -1.64 -19.29 -18.77
C TYR A 3 -2.89 -19.93 -18.18
N ASP A 4 -2.72 -21.11 -17.61
CA ASP A 4 -3.78 -21.76 -16.86
C ASP A 4 -4.00 -21.06 -15.50
N PRO A 5 -5.19 -21.18 -14.88
CA PRO A 5 -5.42 -20.72 -13.52
C PRO A 5 -4.41 -21.32 -12.53
N PRO A 6 -4.01 -20.57 -11.48
CA PRO A 6 -2.97 -21.00 -10.56
C PRO A 6 -3.40 -22.09 -9.57
N PHE A 7 -4.70 -22.39 -9.49
CA PHE A 7 -5.30 -23.40 -8.61
C PHE A 7 -6.29 -24.27 -9.41
N PRO A 8 -6.50 -25.54 -9.04
CA PRO A 8 -7.48 -26.41 -9.68
C PRO A 8 -8.92 -26.04 -9.30
N VAL A 9 -9.90 -26.46 -10.11
CA VAL A 9 -11.35 -26.23 -9.87
C VAL A 9 -11.80 -26.73 -8.49
N SER A 10 -11.20 -27.79 -7.95
CA SER A 10 -11.52 -28.34 -6.62
C SER A 10 -11.18 -27.40 -5.46
N ASP A 11 -10.23 -26.51 -5.67
CA ASP A 11 -9.69 -25.61 -4.65
C ASP A 11 -10.24 -24.18 -4.84
N ALA A 12 -11.10 -23.98 -5.84
CA ALA A 12 -11.89 -22.77 -5.98
C ALA A 12 -12.85 -22.61 -4.79
N ILE A 13 -13.06 -21.38 -4.34
CA ILE A 13 -14.00 -21.07 -3.26
C ILE A 13 -15.38 -20.75 -3.85
N ASP A 14 -15.43 -20.11 -5.02
CA ASP A 14 -16.67 -19.88 -5.76
C ASP A 14 -16.77 -20.87 -6.93
N HIS A 15 -17.90 -21.58 -6.99
CA HIS A 15 -18.21 -22.59 -8.01
C HIS A 15 -19.37 -22.17 -8.93
N ASN A 16 -19.82 -20.91 -8.85
CA ASN A 16 -20.84 -20.41 -9.77
C ASN A 16 -20.38 -20.57 -11.22
N MET A 17 -21.26 -21.13 -12.05
CA MET A 17 -20.98 -21.28 -13.48
C MET A 17 -21.05 -19.92 -14.15
N LEU A 18 -20.01 -19.55 -14.91
CA LEU A 18 -19.98 -18.33 -15.71
C LEU A 18 -20.38 -18.65 -17.14
N HIS A 19 -21.20 -17.80 -17.75
CA HIS A 19 -21.60 -17.97 -19.14
C HIS A 19 -20.36 -17.84 -20.04
N THR A 20 -19.90 -18.99 -20.55
CA THR A 20 -18.75 -19.06 -21.45
C THR A 20 -19.28 -19.04 -22.89
N SER A 21 -18.83 -18.09 -23.71
CA SER A 21 -19.16 -18.04 -25.14
C SER A 21 -18.67 -19.26 -25.95
N LEU A 22 -18.00 -20.23 -25.30
CA LEU A 22 -17.39 -21.41 -25.91
C LEU A 22 -18.17 -22.72 -25.68
N TYR A 23 -19.21 -22.75 -24.85
CA TYR A 23 -19.98 -23.98 -24.60
C TYR A 23 -21.49 -23.74 -24.59
N THR A 24 -22.11 -23.91 -25.75
CA THR A 24 -23.56 -23.96 -25.93
C THR A 24 -24.10 -25.33 -25.53
N THR A 25 -24.24 -25.59 -24.22
CA THR A 25 -25.16 -26.64 -23.76
C THR A 25 -25.90 -26.18 -22.51
N PRO A 26 -27.24 -26.22 -22.50
CA PRO A 26 -28.03 -25.77 -21.38
C PRO A 26 -28.03 -26.85 -20.29
N SER A 27 -27.15 -26.74 -19.31
CA SER A 27 -27.32 -27.46 -18.05
C SER A 27 -28.01 -26.57 -17.03
N SER A 28 -29.02 -27.14 -16.37
CA SER A 28 -30.08 -26.59 -15.50
C SER A 28 -29.68 -25.69 -14.30
N GLY A 29 -28.46 -25.15 -14.23
CA GLY A 29 -28.08 -24.10 -13.29
C GLY A 29 -27.92 -22.78 -14.03
N ALA A 30 -28.59 -21.71 -13.62
CA ALA A 30 -28.50 -20.40 -14.27
C ALA A 30 -27.04 -19.91 -14.23
N ALA A 31 -26.33 -20.02 -15.36
CA ALA A 31 -24.98 -19.47 -15.49
C ALA A 31 -25.04 -17.95 -15.33
N LEU A 32 -24.09 -17.39 -14.59
CA LEU A 32 -23.99 -15.94 -14.41
C LEU A 32 -23.56 -15.31 -15.73
N GLU A 33 -24.27 -14.26 -16.15
CA GLU A 33 -23.92 -13.41 -17.30
C GLU A 33 -23.13 -12.16 -16.87
N TYR A 34 -22.90 -12.02 -15.56
CA TYR A 34 -22.25 -10.88 -14.92
C TYR A 34 -21.12 -11.34 -14.00
N VAL A 35 -20.23 -10.41 -13.64
CA VAL A 35 -19.12 -10.66 -12.71
C VAL A 35 -19.68 -11.09 -11.34
N PRO A 36 -19.15 -12.15 -10.69
CA PRO A 36 -19.67 -12.59 -9.39
C PRO A 36 -19.82 -11.44 -8.39
N ASP A 37 -21.00 -11.35 -7.77
CA ASP A 37 -21.41 -10.29 -6.83
C ASP A 37 -21.55 -8.87 -7.43
N GLN A 38 -21.44 -8.73 -8.75
CA GLN A 38 -21.50 -7.45 -9.48
C GLN A 38 -22.51 -7.52 -10.65
N PRO A 39 -23.83 -7.47 -10.37
CA PRO A 39 -24.88 -7.67 -11.38
C PRO A 39 -24.90 -6.62 -12.50
N ASN A 40 -24.29 -5.46 -12.26
CA ASN A 40 -24.25 -4.36 -13.22
C ASN A 40 -23.09 -4.49 -14.24
N ILE A 41 -22.20 -5.48 -14.07
CA ILE A 41 -20.99 -5.62 -14.86
C ILE A 41 -21.09 -6.91 -15.69
N PRO A 42 -21.36 -6.81 -17.01
CA PRO A 42 -21.47 -7.99 -17.86
C PRO A 42 -20.13 -8.70 -18.01
N LEU A 43 -20.16 -10.01 -18.30
CA LEU A 43 -18.98 -10.84 -18.57
C LEU A 43 -18.37 -10.59 -19.97
N ALA A 44 -18.27 -9.33 -20.38
CA ALA A 44 -17.55 -8.93 -21.59
C ALA A 44 -16.11 -8.56 -21.25
N GLN A 45 -15.15 -8.98 -22.07
CA GLN A 45 -13.72 -8.81 -21.81
C GLN A 45 -13.33 -7.37 -21.45
N LYS A 46 -13.90 -6.38 -22.15
CA LYS A 46 -13.65 -4.97 -21.91
C LYS A 46 -14.19 -4.47 -20.57
N ASP A 47 -15.41 -4.90 -20.22
CA ASP A 47 -16.07 -4.48 -18.98
C ASP A 47 -15.41 -5.12 -17.76
N VAL A 48 -14.99 -6.39 -17.88
CA VAL A 48 -14.22 -7.09 -16.85
C VAL A 48 -12.82 -6.48 -16.68
N ALA A 49 -12.13 -6.16 -17.77
CA ALA A 49 -10.82 -5.51 -17.69
C ALA A 49 -10.91 -4.14 -17.01
N LYS A 50 -11.96 -3.36 -17.32
CA LYS A 50 -12.22 -2.09 -16.64
C LYS A 50 -12.55 -2.29 -15.15
N PHE A 51 -13.39 -3.27 -14.82
CA PHE A 51 -13.69 -3.62 -13.43
C PHE A 51 -12.41 -3.95 -12.66
N LEU A 52 -11.54 -4.82 -13.20
CA LEU A 52 -10.28 -5.17 -12.55
C LEU A 52 -9.32 -3.98 -12.44
N GLN A 53 -9.30 -3.09 -13.43
CA GLN A 53 -8.53 -1.84 -13.36
C GLN A 53 -9.02 -0.97 -12.20
N ASP A 54 -10.32 -0.74 -12.09
CA ASP A 54 -10.91 0.10 -11.04
C ASP A 54 -10.74 -0.56 -9.65
N GLU A 55 -10.80 -1.88 -9.57
CA GLU A 55 -10.72 -2.65 -8.32
C GLU A 55 -9.29 -2.83 -7.80
N LEU A 56 -8.31 -3.09 -8.67
CA LEU A 56 -6.99 -3.59 -8.26
C LEU A 56 -5.82 -2.74 -8.72
N ALA A 57 -5.99 -1.83 -9.69
CA ALA A 57 -4.86 -1.07 -10.22
C ALA A 57 -4.35 -0.04 -9.21
N THR A 58 -3.02 0.10 -9.15
CA THR A 58 -2.35 1.04 -8.24
C THR A 58 -1.39 1.96 -8.99
N GLU A 59 -1.87 2.63 -10.04
CA GLU A 59 -1.03 3.38 -10.97
C GLU A 59 -0.08 4.40 -10.30
N ILE A 60 -0.53 5.04 -9.23
CA ILE A 60 0.28 6.04 -8.50
C ILE A 60 1.44 5.36 -7.77
N LEU A 61 1.20 4.20 -7.16
CA LEU A 61 2.28 3.43 -6.51
C LEU A 61 3.23 2.88 -7.55
N ASP A 62 2.73 2.39 -8.68
CA ASP A 62 3.56 1.85 -9.77
C ASP A 62 4.48 2.93 -10.35
N ARG A 63 4.00 4.17 -10.48
CA ARG A 63 4.84 5.31 -10.88
C ARG A 63 5.85 5.70 -9.81
N MET A 64 5.52 5.58 -8.54
CA MET A 64 6.45 5.87 -7.44
C MET A 64 7.43 4.72 -7.18
N TYR A 65 7.22 3.55 -7.77
CA TYR A 65 7.97 2.31 -7.50
C TYR A 65 9.50 2.50 -7.45
N PRO A 66 10.16 3.22 -8.39
CA PRO A 66 11.61 3.42 -8.35
C PRO A 66 12.14 4.12 -7.09
N TRP A 67 11.27 4.82 -6.34
CA TRP A 67 11.62 5.59 -5.15
C TRP A 67 11.00 5.04 -3.87
N LEU A 68 10.18 3.98 -3.94
CA LEU A 68 9.49 3.44 -2.76
C LEU A 68 10.48 2.92 -1.69
N TRP A 69 11.67 2.48 -2.10
CA TRP A 69 12.75 2.07 -1.19
C TRP A 69 13.18 3.16 -0.19
N LEU A 70 12.94 4.45 -0.49
CA LEU A 70 13.19 5.56 0.45
C LEU A 70 12.19 5.57 1.63
N CYS A 71 11.01 4.98 1.43
CA CYS A 71 9.88 5.08 2.34
C CYS A 71 9.47 3.74 2.97
N THR A 72 9.83 2.62 2.35
CA THR A 72 9.47 1.28 2.82
C THR A 72 10.59 0.29 2.60
N VAL A 73 10.51 -0.84 3.31
CA VAL A 73 11.32 -2.02 3.03
C VAL A 73 10.77 -2.68 1.76
N MET A 74 11.65 -2.98 0.81
CA MET A 74 11.35 -3.74 -0.41
C MET A 74 11.38 -5.24 -0.11
N ASP A 75 10.45 -5.67 0.73
CA ASP A 75 10.29 -7.06 1.16
C ASP A 75 8.80 -7.39 1.16
N SER A 76 8.41 -8.36 0.33
CA SER A 76 7.03 -8.83 0.21
C SER A 76 6.56 -9.61 1.44
N ALA A 77 7.48 -10.23 2.18
CA ALA A 77 7.18 -10.91 3.44
C ALA A 77 7.00 -9.96 4.62
N HIS A 78 7.29 -8.66 4.45
CA HIS A 78 7.09 -7.61 5.45
C HIS A 78 5.60 -7.24 5.63
N ILE A 79 4.76 -8.25 5.87
CA ILE A 79 3.33 -8.14 6.12
C ILE A 79 3.05 -8.81 7.46
N ASP A 80 2.49 -8.05 8.39
CA ASP A 80 2.03 -8.57 9.66
C ASP A 80 0.71 -9.35 9.47
N PRO A 81 0.57 -10.55 10.05
CA PRO A 81 -0.72 -11.22 10.12
C PRO A 81 -1.77 -10.40 10.87
N LEU A 82 -3.06 -10.64 10.60
CA LEU A 82 -4.16 -9.85 11.19
C LEU A 82 -4.13 -9.83 12.72
N HIS A 83 -3.91 -10.96 13.38
CA HIS A 83 -3.81 -11.01 14.84
C HIS A 83 -2.67 -10.13 15.36
N LYS A 84 -1.54 -10.01 14.63
CA LYS A 84 -0.44 -9.12 15.04
C LYS A 84 -0.83 -7.65 14.93
N HIS A 85 -1.65 -7.27 13.96
CA HIS A 85 -2.21 -5.92 13.91
C HIS A 85 -3.04 -5.60 15.16
N VAL A 86 -3.86 -6.56 15.62
CA VAL A 86 -4.62 -6.42 16.87
C VAL A 86 -3.69 -6.29 18.08
N VAL A 87 -2.63 -7.10 18.17
CA VAL A 87 -1.61 -7.00 19.25
C VAL A 87 -0.92 -5.63 19.24
N LYS A 88 -0.65 -5.07 18.05
CA LYS A 88 -0.10 -3.72 17.86
C LYS A 88 -1.14 -2.61 18.11
N ARG A 89 -2.33 -2.95 18.62
CA ARG A 89 -3.46 -2.03 18.85
C ARG A 89 -3.89 -1.28 17.59
N ARG A 90 -3.76 -1.93 16.42
CA ARG A 90 -4.27 -1.41 15.17
C ARG A 90 -5.68 -1.93 14.91
N ASN A 91 -6.57 -1.05 14.46
CA ASN A 91 -7.87 -1.40 13.92
C ASN A 91 -7.70 -1.81 12.46
N ILE A 92 -8.28 -2.94 12.10
CA ILE A 92 -8.36 -3.39 10.71
C ILE A 92 -9.62 -2.78 10.11
N ILE A 93 -9.44 -1.99 9.05
CA ILE A 93 -10.51 -1.28 8.33
C ILE A 93 -10.58 -1.79 6.91
N ALA A 94 -11.73 -2.30 6.49
CA ALA A 94 -12.01 -2.63 5.10
C ALA A 94 -12.07 -1.35 4.26
N SER A 95 -11.33 -1.30 3.16
CA SER A 95 -11.29 -0.14 2.26
C SER A 95 -11.34 -0.59 0.82
N GLU A 96 -12.31 -0.10 0.04
CA GLU A 96 -12.43 -0.50 -1.37
C GLU A 96 -11.36 0.10 -2.29
N ASP A 97 -10.61 1.10 -1.82
CA ASP A 97 -9.55 1.72 -2.60
C ASP A 97 -8.31 0.79 -2.66
N PRO A 98 -7.90 0.28 -3.85
CA PRO A 98 -6.70 -0.55 -3.98
C PRO A 98 -5.43 0.17 -3.53
N ALA A 99 -5.39 1.49 -3.64
CA ALA A 99 -4.27 2.31 -3.18
C ALA A 99 -4.02 2.17 -1.67
N LEU A 100 -5.06 1.89 -0.90
CA LEU A 100 -5.00 1.76 0.56
C LEU A 100 -4.76 0.32 1.05
N HIS A 101 -4.78 -0.68 0.19
CA HIS A 101 -4.54 -2.06 0.60
C HIS A 101 -3.15 -2.19 1.29
N LEU A 102 -3.12 -2.69 2.52
CA LEU A 102 -1.93 -2.79 3.39
C LEU A 102 -1.23 -1.46 3.71
N VAL A 103 -1.97 -0.35 3.62
CA VAL A 103 -1.50 0.95 4.10
C VAL A 103 -1.96 1.14 5.54
N TRP A 104 -1.07 1.60 6.41
CA TRP A 104 -1.42 1.93 7.80
C TRP A 104 -1.12 3.38 8.13
N TYR A 105 -1.97 3.94 8.99
CA TYR A 105 -1.87 5.31 9.49
C TYR A 105 -2.34 5.35 10.94
N LYS A 106 -1.51 5.91 11.83
CA LYS A 106 -1.76 5.93 13.28
C LYS A 106 -2.09 4.52 13.81
N SER A 107 -3.30 4.32 14.30
CA SER A 107 -3.81 3.07 14.88
C SER A 107 -4.69 2.31 13.90
N ASP A 108 -4.69 2.64 12.62
CA ASP A 108 -5.55 2.00 11.62
C ASP A 108 -4.70 1.37 10.51
N VAL A 109 -5.11 0.19 10.08
CA VAL A 109 -4.60 -0.48 8.87
C VAL A 109 -5.76 -0.71 7.92
N PHE A 110 -5.60 -0.21 6.70
CA PHE A 110 -6.57 -0.34 5.64
C PHE A 110 -6.25 -1.58 4.81
N VAL A 111 -7.28 -2.38 4.53
CA VAL A 111 -7.14 -3.62 3.78
C VAL A 111 -8.30 -3.70 2.80
N LYS A 112 -7.98 -3.84 1.52
CA LYS A 112 -8.99 -4.09 0.49
C LYS A 112 -9.56 -5.51 0.58
N PRO A 113 -10.89 -5.71 0.68
CA PRO A 113 -11.54 -7.01 0.60
C PRO A 113 -11.23 -7.75 -0.70
N ILE A 114 -11.29 -9.08 -0.70
CA ILE A 114 -11.12 -9.85 -1.94
C ILE A 114 -12.41 -9.79 -2.76
N PRO A 115 -12.37 -9.30 -4.02
CA PRO A 115 -13.54 -9.38 -4.91
C PRO A 115 -13.95 -10.85 -5.12
N PRO A 116 -15.23 -11.22 -4.95
CA PRO A 116 -15.69 -12.60 -5.07
C PRO A 116 -15.32 -13.27 -6.40
N ALA A 117 -15.22 -12.49 -7.48
CA ALA A 117 -14.76 -12.95 -8.79
C ALA A 117 -13.39 -13.67 -8.74
N LEU A 118 -12.48 -13.27 -7.85
CA LEU A 118 -11.15 -13.88 -7.73
C LEU A 118 -11.16 -15.27 -7.10
N PHE A 119 -12.26 -15.67 -6.45
CA PHE A 119 -12.45 -17.01 -5.91
C PHE A 119 -12.95 -18.03 -6.94
N ASN A 120 -13.36 -17.57 -8.12
CA ASN A 120 -13.97 -18.39 -9.16
C ASN A 120 -12.94 -18.87 -10.20
N HIS A 121 -12.77 -20.17 -10.36
CA HIS A 121 -11.80 -20.72 -11.33
C HIS A 121 -12.13 -20.35 -12.79
N GLY A 122 -13.41 -20.35 -13.17
CA GLY A 122 -13.86 -20.00 -14.52
C GLY A 122 -13.50 -18.56 -14.87
N PHE A 123 -13.58 -17.66 -13.89
CA PHE A 123 -13.18 -16.26 -14.06
C PHE A 123 -11.71 -16.14 -14.43
N TRP A 124 -10.83 -16.86 -13.73
CA TRP A 124 -9.39 -16.87 -14.04
C TRP A 124 -9.11 -17.43 -15.44
N ALA A 125 -9.75 -18.54 -15.81
CA ALA A 125 -9.54 -19.18 -17.10
C ALA A 125 -9.97 -18.29 -18.27
N GLN A 126 -11.04 -17.50 -18.09
CA GLN A 126 -11.60 -16.67 -19.14
C GLN A 126 -10.94 -15.29 -19.22
N PHE A 127 -10.68 -14.63 -18.08
CA PHE A 127 -10.30 -13.22 -18.04
C PHE A 127 -8.88 -12.93 -17.53
N LEU A 128 -8.16 -13.94 -17.03
CA LEU A 128 -6.81 -13.83 -16.48
C LEU A 128 -5.87 -14.91 -17.05
N ASN A 129 -6.05 -15.28 -18.32
CA ASN A 129 -5.20 -16.26 -19.02
C ASN A 129 -3.98 -15.62 -19.71
N GLY A 130 -3.73 -14.32 -19.47
CA GLY A 130 -2.54 -13.59 -19.90
C GLY A 130 -2.58 -13.13 -21.36
N GLN A 131 -3.78 -12.95 -21.91
CA GLN A 131 -3.94 -12.28 -23.21
C GLN A 131 -3.70 -10.77 -23.06
N PRO A 132 -3.12 -10.10 -24.08
CA PRO A 132 -2.72 -8.69 -23.98
C PRO A 132 -3.90 -7.70 -23.83
N GLU A 133 -5.11 -8.10 -24.21
CA GLU A 133 -6.32 -7.30 -24.06
C GLU A 133 -6.91 -7.35 -22.63
N GLN A 134 -6.33 -8.18 -21.76
CA GLN A 134 -6.80 -8.41 -20.41
C GLN A 134 -6.05 -7.54 -19.40
N PHE A 135 -6.64 -7.44 -18.21
CA PHE A 135 -5.97 -6.85 -17.07
C PHE A 135 -4.72 -7.66 -16.69
N ASP A 136 -3.72 -6.97 -16.14
CA ASP A 136 -2.47 -7.61 -15.74
C ASP A 136 -2.70 -8.60 -14.59
N ARG A 137 -2.56 -9.89 -14.91
CA ARG A 137 -2.69 -10.99 -13.95
C ARG A 137 -1.67 -10.89 -12.82
N GLN A 138 -0.49 -10.34 -13.04
CA GLN A 138 0.57 -10.25 -12.02
C GLN A 138 0.11 -9.42 -10.81
N VAL A 139 -0.70 -8.39 -11.05
CA VAL A 139 -1.32 -7.59 -9.98
C VAL A 139 -2.26 -8.44 -9.13
N VAL A 140 -3.08 -9.29 -9.76
CA VAL A 140 -4.03 -10.18 -9.07
C VAL A 140 -3.29 -11.25 -8.25
N LEU A 141 -2.24 -11.83 -8.82
CA LEU A 141 -1.38 -12.81 -8.14
C LEU A 141 -0.74 -12.22 -6.89
N GLY A 142 -0.14 -11.02 -7.01
CA GLY A 142 0.45 -10.32 -5.88
C GLY A 142 -0.56 -9.95 -4.80
N PHE A 143 -1.77 -9.54 -5.20
CA PHE A 143 -2.87 -9.25 -4.28
C PHE A 143 -3.26 -10.47 -3.44
N LEU A 144 -3.47 -11.63 -4.06
CA LEU A 144 -3.80 -12.86 -3.32
C LEU A 144 -2.63 -13.37 -2.49
N ARG A 145 -1.39 -13.21 -2.96
CA ARG A 145 -0.20 -13.50 -2.18
C ARG A 145 -0.15 -12.70 -0.87
N SER A 146 -0.53 -11.42 -0.92
CA SER A 146 -0.58 -10.55 0.26
C SER A 146 -1.51 -11.12 1.34
N TYR A 147 -2.66 -11.68 0.93
CA TYR A 147 -3.60 -12.38 1.80
C TYR A 147 -3.02 -13.66 2.39
N GLY A 148 -2.17 -14.37 1.64
CA GLY A 148 -1.40 -15.51 2.14
C GLY A 148 -0.47 -15.15 3.30
N TYR A 149 0.11 -13.95 3.29
CA TYR A 149 0.93 -13.46 4.40
C TYR A 149 0.10 -12.91 5.57
N MET A 150 -1.07 -12.36 5.28
CA MET A 150 -1.96 -11.71 6.25
C MET A 150 -2.80 -12.72 7.06
N ILE A 151 -3.25 -13.81 6.42
CA ILE A 151 -4.09 -14.85 7.02
C ILE A 151 -3.28 -16.15 7.16
N ARG A 152 -2.57 -16.29 8.30
CA ARG A 152 -1.69 -17.44 8.57
C ARG A 152 -2.30 -18.45 9.52
N HIS A 153 -3.21 -18.02 10.39
CA HIS A 153 -3.85 -18.88 11.38
C HIS A 153 -5.37 -18.81 11.28
N ARG A 154 -6.05 -19.81 11.86
CA ARG A 154 -7.52 -19.85 11.94
C ARG A 154 -8.11 -18.62 12.64
N SER A 155 -7.39 -18.07 13.61
CA SER A 155 -7.76 -16.80 14.27
C SER A 155 -7.73 -15.62 13.30
N ASP A 156 -6.78 -15.59 12.37
CA ASP A 156 -6.70 -14.54 11.36
C ASP A 156 -7.86 -14.64 10.39
N LEU A 157 -8.22 -15.84 9.94
CA LEU A 157 -9.38 -16.02 9.05
C LEU A 157 -10.66 -15.54 9.75
N LYS A 158 -10.85 -15.89 11.02
CA LYS A 158 -11.99 -15.41 11.80
C LYS A 158 -12.02 -13.87 11.88
N LEU A 159 -10.86 -13.23 12.06
CA LEU A 159 -10.76 -11.76 12.04
C LEU A 159 -11.07 -11.19 10.66
N ALA A 160 -10.57 -11.82 9.59
CA ALA A 160 -10.82 -11.39 8.22
C ALA A 160 -12.32 -11.43 7.89
N THR A 161 -13.00 -12.52 8.24
CA THR A 161 -14.44 -12.68 8.09
C THR A 161 -15.21 -11.63 8.89
N GLN A 162 -14.86 -11.42 10.17
CA GLN A 162 -15.50 -10.40 11.02
C GLN A 162 -15.35 -8.97 10.49
N LYS A 163 -14.31 -8.71 9.70
CA LYS A 163 -14.02 -7.42 9.10
C LYS A 163 -14.51 -7.30 7.66
N GLY A 164 -15.19 -8.33 7.13
CA GLY A 164 -15.71 -8.33 5.76
C GLY A 164 -14.63 -8.40 4.69
N LEU A 165 -13.42 -8.87 5.01
CA LEU A 165 -12.33 -8.99 4.03
C LEU A 165 -12.45 -10.25 3.16
N VAL A 166 -13.10 -11.28 3.70
CA VAL A 166 -13.33 -12.59 3.07
C VAL A 166 -14.78 -13.00 3.37
N PRO A 167 -15.49 -13.69 2.45
CA PRO A 167 -16.86 -14.13 2.67
C PRO A 167 -17.02 -15.01 3.92
N GLU A 168 -18.19 -14.92 4.56
CA GLU A 168 -18.50 -15.71 5.77
C GLU A 168 -18.64 -17.22 5.51
N SER A 169 -18.87 -17.60 4.25
CA SER A 169 -19.03 -18.98 3.82
C SER A 169 -17.73 -19.79 3.78
N VAL A 170 -16.57 -19.13 3.89
CA VAL A 170 -15.25 -19.78 3.70
C VAL A 170 -14.78 -20.47 4.98
N ASP A 171 -14.62 -21.79 4.93
CA ASP A 171 -13.97 -22.54 6.01
C ASP A 171 -12.43 -22.45 5.96
N TRP A 172 -11.78 -22.71 7.09
CA TRP A 172 -10.32 -22.70 7.22
C TRP A 172 -9.63 -23.64 6.23
N LEU A 173 -10.13 -24.86 6.05
CA LEU A 173 -9.49 -25.83 5.15
C LEU A 173 -9.64 -25.41 3.68
N GLN A 174 -10.79 -24.85 3.30
CA GLN A 174 -11.02 -24.31 1.96
C GLN A 174 -10.09 -23.13 1.68
N TRP A 175 -9.99 -22.19 2.63
CA TRP A 175 -9.05 -21.07 2.55
C TRP A 175 -7.60 -21.55 2.39
N GLU A 176 -7.17 -22.52 3.19
CA GLU A 176 -5.79 -23.00 3.20
C GLU A 176 -5.40 -23.65 1.86
N ARG A 177 -6.30 -24.48 1.29
CA ARG A 177 -6.11 -25.08 -0.04
C ARG A 177 -6.05 -24.03 -1.14
N PHE A 178 -6.99 -23.09 -1.13
CA PHE A 178 -7.02 -22.00 -2.11
C PHE A 178 -5.72 -21.18 -2.06
N ILE A 179 -5.36 -20.65 -0.89
CA ILE A 179 -4.27 -19.69 -0.73
C ILE A 179 -2.88 -20.33 -0.87
N ALA A 180 -2.76 -21.66 -0.71
CA ALA A 180 -1.49 -22.39 -0.84
C ALA A 180 -0.81 -22.15 -2.19
N HIS A 181 -1.58 -21.98 -3.26
CA HIS A 181 -1.08 -21.74 -4.62
C HIS A 181 -0.39 -20.37 -4.79
N PHE A 182 -0.72 -19.40 -3.94
CA PHE A 182 -0.21 -18.03 -4.06
C PHE A 182 0.95 -17.73 -3.11
N ARG A 183 1.16 -18.54 -2.07
CA ARG A 183 2.26 -18.37 -1.11
C ARG A 183 3.68 -18.53 -1.70
N PRO A 184 3.96 -19.48 -2.62
CA PRO A 184 5.31 -19.69 -3.13
C PRO A 184 5.70 -18.69 -4.23
N LEU A 185 4.78 -17.82 -4.67
CA LEU A 185 5.02 -16.88 -5.76
C LEU A 185 6.17 -15.93 -5.44
N GLU A 186 7.15 -15.87 -6.34
CA GLU A 186 8.32 -15.00 -6.22
C GLU A 186 7.97 -13.56 -6.63
N ASP A 187 8.86 -12.61 -6.31
CA ASP A 187 8.62 -11.19 -6.60
C ASP A 187 8.59 -10.88 -8.10
N ASP A 188 9.28 -11.64 -8.94
CA ASP A 188 9.26 -11.47 -10.41
C ASP A 188 7.94 -11.90 -11.07
N GLU A 189 7.13 -12.70 -10.38
CA GLU A 189 5.84 -13.20 -10.88
C GLU A 189 4.66 -12.27 -10.59
N VAL A 190 4.86 -11.22 -9.79
CA VAL A 190 3.79 -10.36 -9.28
C VAL A 190 3.97 -8.90 -9.71
N GLY A 191 2.88 -8.13 -9.60
CA GLY A 191 2.92 -6.71 -9.93
C GLY A 191 3.80 -5.92 -8.95
N CYS A 192 4.42 -4.85 -9.44
CA CYS A 192 5.35 -3.99 -8.71
C CYS A 192 4.89 -3.64 -7.30
N ARG A 193 3.61 -3.25 -7.11
CA ARG A 193 3.01 -2.97 -5.80
C ARG A 193 3.30 -4.02 -4.74
N TYR A 194 3.35 -5.30 -5.10
CA TYR A 194 3.40 -6.42 -4.16
C TYR A 194 4.80 -6.89 -3.84
N HIS A 195 5.86 -6.29 -4.41
CA HIS A 195 7.24 -6.48 -3.94
C HIS A 195 7.45 -5.85 -2.56
N MET A 196 6.53 -5.00 -2.13
CA MET A 196 6.54 -4.38 -0.81
C MET A 196 5.35 -4.89 -0.01
N GLY A 197 5.58 -5.17 1.27
CA GLY A 197 4.52 -5.49 2.21
C GLY A 197 3.69 -4.28 2.64
N GLN A 198 3.71 -4.00 3.95
CA GLN A 198 2.92 -2.91 4.53
C GLN A 198 3.55 -1.53 4.30
N LEU A 199 2.72 -0.55 3.94
CA LEU A 199 3.15 0.82 3.68
C LEU A 199 2.66 1.77 4.76
N ARG A 200 3.48 2.76 5.14
CA ARG A 200 3.08 3.80 6.09
C ARG A 200 2.60 5.03 5.34
N LEU A 201 1.35 5.44 5.56
CA LEU A 201 0.75 6.56 4.84
C LEU A 201 1.52 7.88 4.99
N SER A 202 2.06 8.16 6.19
CA SER A 202 2.83 9.39 6.40
C SER A 202 4.07 9.48 5.52
N ARG A 203 4.70 8.34 5.20
CA ARG A 203 5.86 8.29 4.31
C ARG A 203 5.44 8.42 2.85
N LEU A 204 4.33 7.78 2.46
CA LEU A 204 3.74 7.97 1.13
C LEU A 204 3.32 9.43 0.88
N ASN A 205 2.75 10.11 1.88
CA ASN A 205 2.41 11.54 1.80
C ASN A 205 3.64 12.41 1.60
N CYS A 206 4.77 12.07 2.22
CA CYS A 206 6.03 12.76 1.97
C CYS A 206 6.52 12.53 0.53
N LEU A 207 6.51 11.28 0.08
CA LEU A 207 7.01 10.90 -1.24
C LEU A 207 6.20 11.53 -2.38
N ILE A 208 4.87 11.51 -2.29
CA ILE A 208 4.00 12.09 -3.31
C ILE A 208 4.16 13.61 -3.41
N LEU A 209 4.44 14.28 -2.30
CA LEU A 209 4.67 15.72 -2.24
C LEU A 209 5.96 16.11 -2.98
N ILE A 210 7.00 15.26 -2.89
CA ILE A 210 8.28 15.45 -3.55
C ILE A 210 8.19 15.10 -5.03
N LEU A 211 7.71 13.91 -5.37
CA LEU A 211 7.75 13.38 -6.74
C LEU A 211 6.64 13.91 -7.64
N ARG A 212 5.50 14.30 -7.06
CA ARG A 212 4.30 14.75 -7.79
C ARG A 212 3.89 13.82 -8.96
N PRO A 213 3.70 12.50 -8.70
CA PRO A 213 3.49 11.49 -9.74
C PRO A 213 2.12 11.55 -10.43
N ARG A 214 1.12 12.24 -9.85
CA ARG A 214 -0.23 12.32 -10.44
C ARG A 214 -0.22 13.24 -11.66
N ARG A 215 -0.85 12.79 -12.75
CA ARG A 215 -1.04 13.58 -13.98
C ARG A 215 -2.18 14.59 -13.79
N LYS A 216 -2.27 15.59 -14.69
CA LYS A 216 -3.30 16.64 -14.64
C LYS A 216 -4.73 16.12 -14.78
N GLU A 217 -4.90 14.97 -15.44
CA GLU A 217 -6.18 14.33 -15.72
C GLU A 217 -6.65 13.43 -14.57
N GLU A 218 -5.77 13.09 -13.64
CA GLU A 218 -6.09 12.22 -12.51
C GLU A 218 -6.73 13.01 -11.38
N ALA A 219 -7.77 12.42 -10.78
CA ALA A 219 -8.44 12.99 -9.63
C ALA A 219 -7.48 13.14 -8.43
N GLY A 220 -7.68 14.17 -7.61
CA GLY A 220 -6.92 14.41 -6.39
C GLY A 220 -5.79 15.44 -6.53
N SER A 221 -4.90 15.47 -5.53
CA SER A 221 -3.81 16.46 -5.47
C SER A 221 -2.51 15.76 -5.12
N ASN A 222 -1.39 16.22 -5.68
CA ASN A 222 -0.03 15.79 -5.32
C ASN A 222 0.40 16.23 -3.90
N ARG A 223 -0.52 16.71 -3.06
CA ARG A 223 -0.24 17.11 -1.67
C ARG A 223 -0.28 15.93 -0.70
N HIS A 224 -1.18 15.00 -0.92
CA HIS A 224 -1.37 13.84 -0.05
C HIS A 224 -1.69 12.62 -0.91
N TYR A 225 -1.21 11.47 -0.47
CA TYR A 225 -1.45 10.21 -1.15
C TYR A 225 -2.93 9.84 -1.03
N HIS A 226 -3.44 9.91 0.20
CA HIS A 226 -4.85 9.77 0.53
C HIS A 226 -5.23 10.76 1.65
N PRO A 227 -6.33 11.52 1.54
CA PRO A 227 -6.78 12.41 2.59
C PRO A 227 -7.43 11.61 3.72
N THR A 228 -6.74 11.45 4.86
CA THR A 228 -7.29 10.72 6.02
C THR A 228 -8.00 11.62 7.01
N GLU A 229 -7.64 12.91 7.04
CA GLU A 229 -8.21 13.89 7.96
C GLU A 229 -8.73 15.05 7.13
N TRP A 230 -10.00 15.39 7.33
CA TRP A 230 -10.59 16.62 6.79
C TRP A 230 -10.14 17.85 7.60
N ASP A 231 -9.54 17.64 8.78
CA ASP A 231 -9.02 18.69 9.65
C ASP A 231 -7.50 18.88 9.43
N THR A 232 -7.10 20.10 9.09
CA THR A 232 -5.70 20.47 8.88
C THR A 232 -4.94 20.61 10.20
N ALA A 233 -5.64 20.86 11.31
CA ALA A 233 -5.03 21.14 12.61
C ALA A 233 -4.30 19.92 13.19
N SER A 234 -4.84 18.72 12.99
CA SER A 234 -4.26 17.47 13.48
C SER A 234 -3.01 17.03 12.70
N TYR A 235 -2.92 17.34 11.40
CA TYR A 235 -1.70 17.15 10.61
C TYR A 235 -0.58 18.10 11.06
N MET A 236 -0.90 19.39 11.25
CA MET A 236 0.10 20.39 11.65
C MET A 236 0.70 20.10 13.04
N ARG A 237 -0.07 19.49 13.97
CA ARG A 237 0.45 19.09 15.28
C ARG A 237 1.62 18.10 15.19
N GLN A 238 1.63 17.21 14.20
CA GLN A 238 2.72 16.24 14.06
C GLN A 238 4.04 16.92 13.67
N PHE A 239 3.98 18.00 12.89
CA PHE A 239 5.15 18.78 12.49
C PHE A 239 5.46 19.94 13.44
N ALA A 240 4.52 20.34 14.31
CA ALA A 240 4.71 21.45 15.23
C ALA A 240 5.89 21.23 16.18
N THR A 241 6.03 20.04 16.78
CA THR A 241 7.14 19.74 17.70
C THR A 241 8.52 19.83 17.02
N PRO A 242 8.80 19.16 15.89
CA PRO A 242 10.09 19.30 15.23
C PRO A 242 10.31 20.70 14.66
N LEU A 243 9.28 21.37 14.12
CA LEU A 243 9.41 22.75 13.63
C LEU A 243 9.73 23.73 14.76
N LEU A 244 9.11 23.59 15.92
CA LEU A 244 9.43 24.41 17.10
C LEU A 244 10.85 24.13 17.59
N PHE A 245 11.31 22.88 17.53
CA PHE A 245 12.68 22.53 17.88
C PHE A 245 13.70 23.14 16.91
N ILE A 246 13.45 23.05 15.59
CA ILE A 246 14.28 23.69 14.56
C ILE A 246 14.27 25.21 14.75
N PHE A 247 13.09 25.79 14.93
CA PHE A 247 12.93 27.23 15.16
C PHE A 247 13.71 27.67 16.39
N ALA A 248 13.54 26.99 17.53
CA ALA A 248 14.26 27.31 18.77
C ALA A 248 15.78 27.18 18.60
N SER A 249 16.23 26.14 17.89
CA SER A 249 17.65 25.92 17.60
C SER A 249 18.24 27.05 16.75
N VAL A 250 17.55 27.42 15.66
CA VAL A 250 17.96 28.51 14.77
C VAL A 250 17.92 29.85 15.50
N SER A 251 16.90 30.13 16.31
CA SER A 251 16.82 31.34 17.13
C SER A 251 17.97 31.43 18.13
N LEU A 252 18.29 30.35 18.84
CA LEU A 252 19.40 30.32 19.79
C LEU A 252 20.74 30.59 19.10
N LEU A 253 20.95 29.98 17.92
CA LEU A 253 22.15 30.19 17.10
C LEU A 253 22.28 31.65 16.63
N LEU A 254 21.18 32.23 16.12
CA LEU A 254 21.15 33.63 15.68
C LEU A 254 21.43 34.59 16.84
N SER A 255 20.86 34.33 18.02
CA SER A 255 21.14 35.14 19.21
C SER A 255 22.60 35.03 19.66
N ALA A 256 23.20 33.84 19.63
CA ALA A 256 24.62 33.67 19.94
C ALA A 256 25.51 34.43 18.93
N MET A 257 25.17 34.38 17.64
CA MET A 257 25.88 35.12 16.60
C MET A 257 25.78 36.64 16.80
N GLN A 258 24.61 37.15 17.16
CA GLN A 258 24.41 38.57 17.47
C GLN A 258 25.31 39.04 18.63
N VAL A 259 25.47 38.22 19.67
CA VAL A 259 26.36 38.52 20.81
C VAL A 259 27.84 38.57 20.38
N VAL A 260 28.26 37.68 19.48
CA VAL A 260 29.64 37.67 18.98
C VAL A 260 29.92 38.90 18.11
N LEU A 261 28.97 39.30 17.26
CA LEU A 261 29.14 40.42 16.34
C LEU A 261 29.14 41.80 17.01
N THR A 262 28.59 41.94 18.22
CA THR A 262 28.59 43.19 18.98
C THR A 262 29.86 43.43 19.80
N LEU A 263 30.79 42.48 19.82
CA LEU A 263 32.06 42.64 20.51
C LEU A 263 32.97 43.63 19.75
N PRO A 264 33.56 44.63 20.44
CA PRO A 264 34.42 45.61 19.80
C PRO A 264 35.68 44.97 19.22
N SER A 265 35.97 45.32 17.97
CA SER A 265 37.19 44.92 17.25
C SER A 265 38.36 45.80 17.68
N GLU A 266 39.21 45.30 18.58
CA GLU A 266 40.62 45.67 18.91
C GLU A 266 40.90 46.10 20.38
N PRO A 267 42.05 45.68 21.00
CA PRO A 267 43.11 44.79 20.50
C PRO A 267 43.40 43.50 21.32
N ALA A 268 43.85 42.47 20.57
CA ALA A 268 44.88 41.46 20.86
C ALA A 268 44.74 40.33 21.92
N TRP A 269 43.57 39.73 22.14
CA TRP A 269 43.48 38.44 22.89
C TRP A 269 42.41 37.49 22.33
N HIS A 270 42.53 37.12 21.07
CA HIS A 270 41.60 36.17 20.45
C HIS A 270 42.09 34.72 20.51
N THR A 271 42.19 34.15 21.71
CA THR A 271 42.20 32.67 21.87
C THR A 271 40.87 32.06 21.38
N TRP A 272 39.81 32.85 21.30
CA TRP A 272 38.48 32.42 20.85
C TRP A 272 38.25 32.51 19.32
N VAL A 273 38.97 33.37 18.57
CA VAL A 273 38.85 33.41 17.10
C VAL A 273 39.60 32.26 16.44
N VAL A 274 40.67 31.75 17.07
CA VAL A 274 41.30 30.48 16.68
C VAL A 274 40.32 29.30 16.84
N ASN A 275 39.35 29.42 17.74
CA ASN A 275 38.27 28.44 17.92
C ASN A 275 37.03 28.72 17.05
N SER A 276 37.03 29.73 16.17
CA SER A 276 35.89 29.97 15.26
C SER A 276 35.69 28.83 14.25
N ALA A 277 36.78 28.18 13.84
CA ALA A 277 36.73 26.91 13.11
C ALA A 277 36.02 25.81 13.93
N SER A 278 36.28 25.72 15.24
CA SER A 278 35.59 24.77 16.13
C SER A 278 34.10 25.09 16.30
N ILE A 279 33.70 26.36 16.22
CA ILE A 279 32.29 26.78 16.27
C ILE A 279 31.60 26.48 14.95
N ALA A 280 32.27 26.69 13.81
CA ALA A 280 31.77 26.28 12.49
C ALA A 280 31.66 24.74 12.37
N ASP A 281 32.61 23.99 12.94
CA ASP A 281 32.58 22.53 12.99
C ASP A 281 31.50 22.01 13.96
N ALA A 282 31.32 22.66 15.10
CA ALA A 282 30.19 22.38 16.00
C ALA A 282 28.84 22.73 15.35
N PHE A 283 28.79 23.79 14.55
CA PHE A 283 27.62 24.17 13.76
C PHE A 283 27.33 23.15 12.65
N TRP A 284 28.36 22.66 11.95
CA TRP A 284 28.22 21.60 10.95
C TRP A 284 27.75 20.29 11.59
N GLY A 285 28.34 19.90 12.72
CA GLY A 285 27.95 18.72 13.49
C GLY A 285 26.52 18.79 14.02
N PHE A 286 26.11 19.96 14.53
CA PHE A 286 24.73 20.19 14.98
C PHE A 286 23.73 20.14 13.81
N CYS A 287 24.04 20.77 12.67
CA CYS A 287 23.20 20.71 11.48
C CYS A 287 23.02 19.29 10.96
N VAL A 288 24.09 18.48 10.91
CA VAL A 288 24.02 17.08 10.46
C VAL A 288 23.21 16.21 11.43
N THR A 289 23.39 16.41 12.74
CA THR A 289 22.68 15.60 13.74
C THR A 289 21.21 15.95 13.88
N VAL A 290 20.84 17.23 13.71
CA VAL A 290 19.45 17.69 13.80
C VAL A 290 18.68 17.54 12.49
N LEU A 291 19.33 17.69 11.32
CA LEU A 291 18.68 17.48 10.01
C LEU A 291 18.78 16.02 9.52
N GLY A 292 19.65 15.20 10.12
CA GLY A 292 19.85 13.79 9.78
C GLY A 292 19.08 12.79 10.65
N ALA A 293 18.36 13.23 11.68
CA ALA A 293 17.53 12.40 12.56
C ALA A 293 16.02 12.55 12.25
#